data_AF-A0A961B543-F1
#
_entry.id   AF-A0A961B543-F1
#
_cell.length_a   1.000
_cell.length_b   1.000
_cell.length_c   1.000
_cell.angle_alpha   90.00
_cell.angle_beta   90.00
_cell.angle_gamma   90.00
#
_symmetry.space_group_name_H-M   'P 1'
#
loop_
_entity.id
_entity.type
_entity.pdbx_description
1 polymer ?
#
loop_
_entity_poly.entity_id
_entity_poly.type
_entity_poly.pdbx_seq_one_letter_code
_entity_poly.pdbx_strand_id
1 'polypeptide(L)'
;MRSQPTPRRVFPFAAMLAIATAALPATLTAQTFSPGFRKLFANNAAIQTSPNFGRSVAGNEKWIAIGEPDNDDSGVNAGAVHLFDCRTGRFLRKLNPPPGSDGIRFGFSLALSGDRLLVGAPSDGSGAATLFNLANGAELARFTPSDGVGPDFFGTAVALSGNRALIGAPAGDGTSGGTGAAYAFDTATGGETKIVEPLTATGDRYGASVALEGNTGLIGAPNNSSNTGIVFAVDVISGQRLDFLKSGVTMAGDSFGDSVAISGRHALIGASSFNGGFGAAFVFDWTNSTELRQLDLGADALVTDFFGISVALSGDLALVGAQQASDHGEAYLFDVRGGQRLATLSPGDLNGNDSFGVSATLCGNLAVIGAALDDDAGAFFGSAYVFKNLATPLSLSKVAAKGDSAPGVPGATFAGLSEPVIDSFDHVYHAATLTGVPRARKTGVFNDASFGSVSRL
;
A
#
# COMPACT_ATOMS: atom_id res chain seq x y z
N MET A 1 -2.18 -53.53 83.52
CA MET A 1 -3.62 -53.22 83.74
C MET A 1 -3.80 -51.74 83.41
N ARG A 2 -4.80 -51.24 82.68
CA ARG A 2 -5.93 -51.83 81.92
C ARG A 2 -5.99 -51.18 80.51
N SER A 3 -6.99 -51.52 79.69
CA SER A 3 -7.06 -51.24 78.24
C SER A 3 -8.16 -50.26 77.80
N GLN A 4 -7.82 -49.34 76.86
CA GLN A 4 -8.69 -48.77 75.79
C GLN A 4 -10.02 -48.03 76.17
N PRO A 5 -10.75 -47.36 75.23
CA PRO A 5 -10.52 -47.10 73.78
C PRO A 5 -10.56 -45.62 73.32
N THR A 6 -10.44 -45.42 72.00
CA THR A 6 -10.71 -44.22 71.15
C THR A 6 -12.25 -44.00 70.94
N PRO A 7 -12.83 -42.96 70.24
CA PRO A 7 -12.34 -42.28 68.99
C PRO A 7 -12.80 -40.84 68.59
N ARG A 8 -12.19 -40.29 67.50
CA ARG A 8 -12.70 -39.26 66.50
C ARG A 8 -13.20 -37.89 67.05
N ARG A 9 -13.14 -36.71 66.40
CA ARG A 9 -12.96 -36.17 65.01
C ARG A 9 -12.60 -34.64 65.18
N VAL A 10 -12.27 -33.73 64.24
CA VAL A 10 -12.18 -33.56 62.76
C VAL A 10 -11.01 -32.57 62.46
N PHE A 11 -10.75 -32.19 61.19
CA PHE A 11 -9.98 -31.00 60.75
C PHE A 11 -10.92 -29.82 60.39
N PRO A 12 -10.40 -28.57 60.27
CA PRO A 12 -9.83 -28.08 59.00
C PRO A 12 -8.36 -27.60 59.17
N PHE A 13 -7.43 -27.84 58.24
CA PHE A 13 -7.33 -27.33 56.84
C PHE A 13 -7.13 -25.81 56.72
N ALA A 14 -5.87 -25.39 56.81
CA ALA A 14 -5.39 -24.16 56.18
C ALA A 14 -4.75 -24.54 54.83
N ALA A 15 -5.41 -24.21 53.72
CA ALA A 15 -4.87 -24.45 52.38
C ALA A 15 -4.04 -23.24 51.93
N MET A 16 -2.72 -23.41 51.85
CA MET A 16 -1.80 -22.40 51.34
C MET A 16 -2.01 -22.26 49.82
N LEU A 17 -2.48 -21.10 49.36
CA LEU A 17 -2.78 -20.88 47.95
C LEU A 17 -1.47 -20.72 47.14
N ALA A 18 -0.98 -21.83 46.61
CA ALA A 18 0.12 -21.81 45.64
C ALA A 18 -0.37 -21.19 44.33
N ILE A 19 0.13 -19.99 44.01
CA ILE A 19 -0.10 -19.37 42.70
C ILE A 19 0.73 -20.15 41.68
N ALA A 20 0.06 -21.03 40.93
CA ALA A 20 0.67 -21.74 39.81
C ALA A 20 0.93 -20.75 38.67
N THR A 21 2.16 -20.27 38.55
CA THR A 21 2.64 -19.57 37.35
C THR A 21 2.71 -20.56 36.20
N ALA A 22 1.58 -20.72 35.49
CA ALA A 22 1.53 -21.48 34.26
C ALA A 22 2.39 -20.77 33.21
N ALA A 23 3.62 -21.26 33.02
CA ALA A 23 4.49 -20.79 31.95
C ALA A 23 3.80 -21.05 30.61
N LEU A 24 3.68 -20.02 29.78
CA LEU A 24 3.15 -20.14 28.42
C LEU A 24 4.08 -21.07 27.61
N PRO A 25 3.58 -22.22 27.12
CA PRO A 25 4.39 -23.12 26.33
C PRO A 25 4.47 -22.65 24.87
N ALA A 26 5.58 -23.02 24.22
CA ALA A 26 5.87 -22.83 22.80
C ALA A 26 5.92 -21.37 22.30
N THR A 27 7.14 -20.97 21.96
CA THR A 27 7.40 -20.06 20.84
C THR A 27 6.54 -20.42 19.64
N LEU A 28 5.88 -19.44 19.03
CA LEU A 28 5.37 -19.57 17.67
C LEU A 28 6.57 -19.74 16.73
N THR A 29 6.89 -20.99 16.38
CA THR A 29 7.68 -21.27 15.19
C THR A 29 6.92 -20.69 14.01
N ALA A 30 7.52 -19.74 13.30
CA ALA A 30 6.91 -19.17 12.09
C ALA A 30 6.54 -20.33 11.14
N GLN A 31 5.24 -20.51 10.88
CA GLN A 31 4.82 -21.35 9.77
C GLN A 31 5.40 -20.72 8.51
N THR A 32 6.06 -21.53 7.69
CA THR A 32 6.56 -21.12 6.37
C THR A 32 5.37 -20.83 5.47
N PHE A 33 4.84 -19.61 5.60
CA PHE A 33 3.78 -19.08 4.77
C PHE A 33 4.35 -18.87 3.37
N SER A 34 4.13 -19.87 2.51
CA SER A 34 4.50 -19.87 1.09
C SER A 34 3.23 -19.60 0.25
N PRO A 35 2.82 -18.33 0.09
CA PRO A 35 1.63 -17.97 -0.68
C PRO A 35 1.83 -18.36 -2.15
N GLY A 36 0.83 -19.06 -2.71
CA GLY A 36 0.82 -19.38 -4.14
C GLY A 36 0.73 -18.10 -4.98
N PHE A 37 1.66 -17.97 -5.93
CA PHE A 37 1.73 -16.83 -6.85
C PHE A 37 1.14 -17.15 -8.23
N ARG A 38 0.99 -16.10 -9.04
CA ARG A 38 0.74 -16.18 -10.48
C ARG A 38 1.60 -15.13 -11.18
N LYS A 39 2.50 -15.59 -12.05
CA LYS A 39 3.24 -14.75 -13.02
C LYS A 39 2.26 -14.22 -14.08
N LEU A 40 2.38 -12.94 -14.42
CA LEU A 40 1.64 -12.22 -15.46
C LEU A 40 2.66 -11.62 -16.42
N PHE A 41 2.33 -11.63 -17.72
CA PHE A 41 3.21 -11.22 -18.82
C PHE A 41 2.56 -10.14 -19.67
N ALA A 42 3.39 -9.36 -20.38
CA ALA A 42 2.94 -8.40 -21.38
C ALA A 42 2.17 -9.06 -22.55
N ASN A 43 1.28 -8.29 -23.18
CA ASN A 43 0.55 -8.69 -24.38
C ASN A 43 0.79 -7.68 -25.50
N ASN A 44 1.92 -7.82 -26.19
CA ASN A 44 2.45 -6.84 -27.16
C ASN A 44 2.25 -7.31 -28.61
N ALA A 45 2.19 -6.36 -29.54
CA ALA A 45 2.01 -6.67 -30.96
C ALA A 45 3.27 -7.29 -31.60
N ALA A 46 4.45 -7.07 -31.00
CA ALA A 46 5.73 -7.62 -31.42
C ALA A 46 6.62 -7.98 -30.22
N ILE A 47 7.70 -8.73 -30.47
CA ILE A 47 8.81 -8.90 -29.52
C ILE A 47 9.58 -7.57 -29.48
N GLN A 48 9.74 -7.00 -28.30
CA GLN A 48 10.43 -5.73 -28.05
C GLN A 48 11.68 -5.96 -27.19
N THR A 49 12.61 -5.01 -27.16
CA THR A 49 13.85 -5.10 -26.38
C THR A 49 13.77 -4.20 -25.16
N SER A 50 13.76 -4.78 -23.95
CA SER A 50 13.67 -4.02 -22.69
C SER A 50 12.41 -3.16 -22.46
N PRO A 51 11.18 -3.63 -22.78
CA PRO A 51 9.96 -2.83 -22.59
C PRO A 51 9.59 -2.55 -21.11
N ASN A 52 10.24 -3.25 -20.16
CA ASN A 52 10.12 -3.02 -18.72
C ASN A 52 8.70 -3.23 -18.15
N PHE A 53 8.01 -4.31 -18.53
CA PHE A 53 6.70 -4.67 -17.97
C PHE A 53 6.82 -4.98 -16.48
N GLY A 54 5.98 -4.36 -15.64
CA GLY A 54 6.11 -4.46 -14.19
C GLY A 54 6.92 -3.32 -13.56
N ARG A 55 7.39 -2.35 -14.35
CA ARG A 55 8.07 -1.15 -13.81
C ARG A 55 7.18 -0.34 -12.87
N SER A 56 5.86 -0.42 -13.03
CA SER A 56 4.85 0.11 -12.10
C SER A 56 3.65 -0.84 -12.00
N VAL A 57 2.99 -0.86 -10.84
CA VAL A 57 1.80 -1.69 -10.58
C VAL A 57 0.77 -0.95 -9.73
N ALA A 58 -0.51 -1.19 -9.99
CA ALA A 58 -1.62 -0.80 -9.12
C ALA A 58 -2.70 -1.89 -9.12
N GLY A 59 -3.33 -2.16 -7.98
CA GLY A 59 -4.38 -3.19 -7.85
C GLY A 59 -5.59 -2.74 -7.03
N ASN A 60 -6.77 -3.30 -7.35
CA ASN A 60 -7.96 -3.30 -6.50
C ASN A 60 -8.78 -4.59 -6.70
N GLU A 61 -9.90 -4.74 -6.01
CA GLU A 61 -10.70 -5.98 -5.90
C GLU A 61 -11.29 -6.54 -7.21
N LYS A 62 -11.06 -5.81 -8.30
CA LYS A 62 -11.54 -6.05 -9.67
C LYS A 62 -10.40 -5.97 -10.70
N TRP A 63 -9.52 -4.98 -10.59
CA TRP A 63 -8.49 -4.66 -11.59
C TRP A 63 -7.06 -4.84 -11.06
N ILE A 64 -6.17 -5.27 -11.95
CA ILE A 64 -4.73 -5.08 -11.83
C ILE A 64 -4.29 -4.29 -13.06
N ALA A 65 -3.54 -3.21 -12.86
CA ALA A 65 -2.90 -2.41 -13.90
C ALA A 65 -1.38 -2.52 -13.75
N ILE A 66 -0.69 -2.84 -14.84
CA ILE A 66 0.77 -3.01 -14.88
C ILE A 66 1.34 -2.13 -15.99
N GLY A 67 2.31 -1.29 -15.63
CA GLY A 67 2.96 -0.37 -16.55
C GLY A 67 4.13 -1.02 -17.27
N GLU A 68 4.35 -0.57 -18.50
CA GLU A 68 5.39 -1.02 -19.42
C GLU A 68 5.87 0.23 -20.19
N PRO A 69 6.63 1.13 -19.52
CA PRO A 69 6.86 2.50 -20.01
C PRO A 69 7.79 2.58 -21.22
N ASP A 70 8.57 1.54 -21.49
CA ASP A 70 9.50 1.49 -22.63
C ASP A 70 8.92 0.63 -23.78
N ASN A 71 7.59 0.47 -23.84
CA ASN A 71 6.90 -0.25 -24.90
C ASN A 71 6.90 0.52 -26.24
N ASP A 72 7.16 -0.21 -27.34
CA ASP A 72 7.29 0.37 -28.69
C ASP A 72 6.02 0.34 -29.56
N ASP A 73 4.89 -0.25 -29.12
CA ASP A 73 3.71 -0.49 -29.98
C ASP A 73 3.01 0.81 -30.46
N SER A 74 3.43 1.99 -29.98
CA SER A 74 2.85 3.30 -30.33
C SER A 74 3.90 4.39 -30.63
N GLY A 75 5.16 4.00 -30.81
CA GLY A 75 6.31 4.91 -30.92
C GLY A 75 7.45 4.42 -30.02
N VAL A 76 8.68 4.84 -30.31
CA VAL A 76 9.90 4.33 -29.63
C VAL A 76 9.89 4.74 -28.15
N ASN A 77 9.85 3.78 -27.23
CA ASN A 77 9.59 4.01 -25.80
C ASN A 77 8.35 4.90 -25.52
N ALA A 78 7.28 4.75 -26.31
CA ALA A 78 6.02 5.46 -26.09
C ALA A 78 5.34 5.00 -24.79
N GLY A 79 5.47 3.71 -24.47
CA GLY A 79 4.96 3.09 -23.26
C GLY A 79 3.51 2.60 -23.36
N ALA A 80 3.13 1.71 -22.45
CA ALA A 80 1.80 1.11 -22.39
C ALA A 80 1.39 0.72 -20.96
N VAL A 81 0.10 0.40 -20.79
CA VAL A 81 -0.43 -0.20 -19.55
C VAL A 81 -1.30 -1.40 -19.87
N HIS A 82 -1.07 -2.52 -19.19
CA HIS A 82 -1.84 -3.75 -19.34
C HIS A 82 -2.79 -3.94 -18.16
N LEU A 83 -4.05 -4.28 -18.48
CA LEU A 83 -5.12 -4.48 -17.52
C LEU A 83 -5.49 -5.96 -17.40
N PHE A 84 -5.60 -6.45 -16.18
CA PHE A 84 -5.96 -7.84 -15.85
C PHE A 84 -7.10 -7.88 -14.83
N ASP A 85 -7.88 -8.95 -14.89
CA ASP A 85 -8.88 -9.30 -13.88
C ASP A 85 -8.17 -9.78 -12.61
N CYS A 86 -8.36 -9.07 -11.50
CA CYS A 86 -7.60 -9.31 -10.27
C CYS A 86 -7.82 -10.72 -9.67
N ARG A 87 -9.03 -11.27 -9.87
CA ARG A 87 -9.46 -12.55 -9.27
C ARG A 87 -8.88 -13.73 -10.04
N THR A 88 -8.89 -13.67 -11.36
CA THR A 88 -8.47 -14.75 -12.27
C THR A 88 -7.05 -14.60 -12.82
N GLY A 89 -6.50 -13.38 -12.83
CA GLY A 89 -5.27 -13.05 -13.55
C GLY A 89 -5.43 -13.06 -15.08
N ARG A 90 -6.68 -12.98 -15.58
CA ARG A 90 -6.97 -12.97 -17.02
C ARG A 90 -6.72 -11.58 -17.60
N PHE A 91 -5.94 -11.49 -18.67
CA PHE A 91 -5.79 -10.24 -19.43
C PHE A 91 -7.14 -9.72 -19.94
N LEU A 92 -7.33 -8.40 -19.86
CA LEU A 92 -8.56 -7.70 -20.24
C LEU A 92 -8.35 -6.72 -21.40
N ARG A 93 -7.27 -5.93 -21.36
CA ARG A 93 -7.01 -4.83 -22.32
C ARG A 93 -5.58 -4.31 -22.18
N LYS A 94 -5.00 -3.84 -23.28
CA LYS A 94 -3.84 -2.93 -23.29
C LYS A 94 -4.34 -1.50 -23.53
N LEU A 95 -3.83 -0.53 -22.78
CA LEU A 95 -4.01 0.91 -23.00
C LEU A 95 -2.70 1.44 -23.59
N ASN A 96 -2.82 2.14 -24.71
CA ASN A 96 -1.71 2.76 -25.43
C ASN A 96 -1.92 4.28 -25.47
N PRO A 97 -0.84 5.08 -25.54
CA PRO A 97 -0.92 6.48 -25.96
C PRO A 97 -1.25 6.59 -27.47
N PRO A 98 -1.45 7.82 -28.00
CA PRO A 98 -1.61 8.03 -29.44
C PRO A 98 -0.41 7.48 -30.25
N PRO A 99 -0.61 6.96 -31.48
CA PRO A 99 0.50 6.55 -32.34
C PRO A 99 1.42 7.71 -32.72
N GLY A 100 2.73 7.51 -32.58
CA GLY A 100 3.76 8.54 -32.78
C GLY A 100 4.18 9.28 -31.50
N SER A 101 3.80 8.78 -30.32
CA SER A 101 4.18 9.34 -29.02
C SER A 101 5.58 8.91 -28.57
N ASP A 102 6.59 9.11 -29.42
CA ASP A 102 7.98 8.69 -29.15
C ASP A 102 8.51 9.27 -27.81
N GLY A 103 9.02 8.38 -26.94
CA GLY A 103 9.74 8.71 -25.72
C GLY A 103 8.91 9.20 -24.53
N ILE A 104 7.57 9.29 -24.61
CA ILE A 104 6.76 9.90 -23.54
C ILE A 104 6.67 9.06 -22.25
N ARG A 105 6.98 7.75 -22.34
CA ARG A 105 6.96 6.79 -21.23
C ARG A 105 5.62 6.68 -20.51
N PHE A 106 4.54 6.52 -21.28
CA PHE A 106 3.20 6.26 -20.77
C PHE A 106 3.17 4.96 -19.97
N GLY A 107 2.67 5.00 -18.73
CA GLY A 107 2.68 3.85 -17.82
C GLY A 107 3.83 3.85 -16.81
N PHE A 108 4.66 4.91 -16.78
CA PHE A 108 5.75 5.04 -15.80
C PHE A 108 5.26 4.98 -14.35
N SER A 109 4.09 5.55 -14.07
CA SER A 109 3.44 5.51 -12.75
C SER A 109 1.92 5.28 -12.89
N LEU A 110 1.31 4.64 -11.90
CA LEU A 110 -0.09 4.18 -11.94
C LEU A 110 -0.79 4.37 -10.59
N ALA A 111 -2.05 4.80 -10.60
CA ALA A 111 -2.90 4.82 -9.41
C ALA A 111 -4.37 4.50 -9.73
N LEU A 112 -5.00 3.63 -8.92
CA LEU A 112 -6.37 3.15 -9.10
C LEU A 112 -7.33 3.73 -8.07
N SER A 113 -8.57 4.00 -8.48
CA SER A 113 -9.68 4.26 -7.56
C SER A 113 -11.01 3.83 -8.18
N GLY A 114 -11.55 2.70 -7.71
CA GLY A 114 -12.70 2.03 -8.30
C GLY A 114 -12.46 1.63 -9.76
N ASP A 115 -13.37 2.02 -10.66
CA ASP A 115 -13.27 1.78 -12.12
C ASP A 115 -12.43 2.84 -12.88
N ARG A 116 -11.57 3.59 -12.18
CA ARG A 116 -10.64 4.58 -12.79
C ARG A 116 -9.18 4.27 -12.52
N LEU A 117 -8.35 4.59 -13.51
CA LEU A 117 -6.90 4.54 -13.47
C LEU A 117 -6.31 5.88 -13.90
N LEU A 118 -5.37 6.41 -13.14
CA LEU A 118 -4.51 7.53 -13.52
C LEU A 118 -3.15 6.98 -13.95
N VAL A 119 -2.66 7.42 -15.11
CA VAL A 119 -1.43 6.94 -15.76
C VAL A 119 -0.47 8.10 -15.97
N GLY A 120 0.73 8.04 -15.41
CA GLY A 120 1.80 9.01 -15.64
C GLY A 120 2.56 8.78 -16.95
N ALA A 121 2.98 9.87 -17.57
CA ALA A 121 3.86 9.95 -18.74
C ALA A 121 4.86 11.12 -18.53
N PRO A 122 5.90 10.95 -17.68
CA PRO A 122 6.74 12.07 -17.23
C PRO A 122 7.65 12.68 -18.29
N SER A 123 7.79 12.04 -19.45
CA SER A 123 8.59 12.54 -20.58
C SER A 123 7.72 13.19 -21.68
N ASP A 124 6.42 13.33 -21.45
CA ASP A 124 5.44 13.99 -22.32
C ASP A 124 5.55 15.54 -22.22
N GLY A 125 6.62 16.10 -22.78
CA GLY A 125 6.93 17.54 -22.68
C GLY A 125 7.40 17.93 -21.27
N SER A 126 6.58 18.68 -20.53
CA SER A 126 6.76 18.89 -19.08
C SER A 126 6.37 17.68 -18.23
N GLY A 127 5.78 16.67 -18.88
CA GLY A 127 5.15 15.51 -18.26
C GLY A 127 3.63 15.67 -18.22
N ALA A 128 2.94 14.54 -18.33
CA ALA A 128 1.48 14.47 -18.32
C ALA A 128 0.98 13.33 -17.42
N ALA A 129 -0.29 13.40 -17.03
CA ALA A 129 -1.01 12.27 -16.42
C ALA A 129 -2.40 12.14 -17.05
N THR A 130 -2.78 10.93 -17.46
CA THR A 130 -4.01 10.66 -18.22
C THR A 130 -4.91 9.71 -17.45
N LEU A 131 -6.19 10.06 -17.32
CA LEU A 131 -7.20 9.36 -16.52
C LEU A 131 -8.10 8.52 -17.44
N PHE A 132 -8.23 7.23 -17.15
CA PHE A 132 -9.03 6.28 -17.93
C PHE A 132 -10.17 5.66 -17.12
N ASN A 133 -11.27 5.35 -17.81
CA ASN A 133 -12.29 4.42 -17.35
C ASN A 133 -11.89 3.00 -17.71
N LEU A 134 -11.76 2.11 -16.73
CA LEU A 134 -11.26 0.75 -16.93
C LEU A 134 -12.27 -0.18 -17.60
N ALA A 135 -13.58 0.04 -17.36
CA ALA A 135 -14.65 -0.82 -17.87
C ALA A 135 -14.78 -0.75 -19.40
N ASN A 136 -14.51 0.41 -20.01
CA ASN A 136 -14.58 0.60 -21.47
C ASN A 136 -13.25 1.06 -22.11
N GLY A 137 -12.23 1.35 -21.31
CA GLY A 137 -10.91 1.86 -21.73
C GLY A 137 -10.93 3.24 -22.37
N ALA A 138 -11.96 4.05 -22.10
CA ALA A 138 -12.04 5.43 -22.59
C ALA A 138 -11.16 6.36 -21.74
N GLU A 139 -10.44 7.26 -22.40
CA GLU A 139 -9.86 8.45 -21.75
C GLU A 139 -10.99 9.34 -21.22
N LEU A 140 -10.82 9.85 -20.00
CA LEU A 140 -11.77 10.72 -19.29
C LEU A 140 -11.25 12.16 -19.18
N ALA A 141 -9.94 12.30 -18.92
CA ALA A 141 -9.26 13.58 -18.76
C ALA A 141 -7.75 13.38 -18.93
N ARG A 142 -7.05 14.45 -19.31
CA ARG A 142 -5.59 14.53 -19.34
C ARG A 142 -5.15 15.79 -18.63
N PHE A 143 -4.14 15.65 -17.78
CA PHE A 143 -3.60 16.69 -16.91
C PHE A 143 -2.14 16.98 -17.27
N THR A 144 -1.76 18.24 -17.17
CA THR A 144 -0.43 18.81 -17.38
C THR A 144 -0.29 19.98 -16.40
N PRO A 145 0.90 20.33 -15.90
CA PRO A 145 1.05 21.44 -14.96
C PRO A 145 0.70 22.77 -15.64
N SER A 146 -0.11 23.61 -14.98
CA SER A 146 -0.54 24.89 -15.56
C SER A 146 0.60 25.90 -15.83
N ASP A 147 1.76 25.71 -15.20
CA ASP A 147 2.94 26.57 -15.29
C ASP A 147 4.23 25.85 -15.74
N GLY A 148 4.13 24.68 -16.38
CA GLY A 148 5.31 23.91 -16.84
C GLY A 148 6.16 24.64 -17.89
N VAL A 149 7.42 24.92 -17.56
CA VAL A 149 8.40 25.60 -18.44
C VAL A 149 9.69 24.77 -18.54
N GLY A 150 9.60 23.65 -19.25
CA GLY A 150 10.67 22.66 -19.37
C GLY A 150 10.24 21.29 -18.84
N PRO A 151 11.17 20.33 -18.74
CA PRO A 151 10.86 18.97 -18.28
C PRO A 151 10.77 18.90 -16.74
N ASP A 152 9.65 19.33 -16.19
CA ASP A 152 9.32 19.24 -14.75
C ASP A 152 9.18 17.77 -14.26
N PHE A 153 9.04 16.84 -15.21
CA PHE A 153 8.71 15.42 -15.04
C PHE A 153 7.38 15.20 -14.29
N PHE A 154 6.37 16.01 -14.58
CA PHE A 154 5.01 15.86 -14.07
C PHE A 154 4.44 14.48 -14.42
N GLY A 155 3.92 13.75 -13.42
CA GLY A 155 3.53 12.35 -13.59
C GLY A 155 4.63 11.33 -13.30
N THR A 156 5.77 11.76 -12.73
CA THR A 156 6.79 10.83 -12.19
C THR A 156 6.16 9.93 -11.13
N ALA A 157 5.31 10.51 -10.27
CA ALA A 157 4.48 9.78 -9.33
C ALA A 157 3.03 10.29 -9.41
N VAL A 158 2.07 9.39 -9.24
CA VAL A 158 0.62 9.71 -9.26
C VAL A 158 -0.10 8.95 -8.15
N ALA A 159 -1.11 9.58 -7.57
CA ALA A 159 -2.05 8.98 -6.63
C ALA A 159 -3.48 9.42 -6.95
N LEU A 160 -4.47 8.57 -6.65
CA LEU A 160 -5.87 8.77 -7.03
C LEU A 160 -6.79 8.27 -5.90
N SER A 161 -7.63 9.14 -5.35
CA SER A 161 -8.61 8.78 -4.31
C SER A 161 -9.94 9.47 -4.57
N GLY A 162 -10.98 8.69 -4.90
CA GLY A 162 -12.27 9.24 -5.30
C GLY A 162 -12.12 10.19 -6.50
N ASN A 163 -12.59 11.43 -6.36
CA ASN A 163 -12.46 12.47 -7.38
C ASN A 163 -11.21 13.35 -7.22
N ARG A 164 -10.22 12.96 -6.41
CA ARG A 164 -8.95 13.67 -6.24
C ARG A 164 -7.83 12.90 -6.89
N ALA A 165 -7.05 13.57 -7.74
CA ALA A 165 -5.74 13.13 -8.18
C ALA A 165 -4.67 13.98 -7.50
N LEU A 166 -3.51 13.39 -7.19
CA LEU A 166 -2.31 14.08 -6.75
C LEU A 166 -1.16 13.60 -7.64
N ILE A 167 -0.43 14.54 -8.25
CA ILE A 167 0.57 14.26 -9.27
C ILE A 167 1.88 14.97 -8.91
N GLY A 168 2.97 14.22 -8.85
CA GLY A 168 4.30 14.74 -8.54
C GLY A 168 5.09 15.18 -9.78
N ALA A 169 5.86 16.25 -9.64
CA ALA A 169 6.73 16.84 -10.67
C ALA A 169 8.09 17.23 -10.03
N PRO A 170 9.01 16.25 -9.84
CA PRO A 170 10.19 16.42 -8.99
C PRO A 170 11.28 17.34 -9.55
N ALA A 171 11.18 17.80 -10.80
CA ALA A 171 12.04 18.86 -11.34
C ALA A 171 11.30 20.18 -11.57
N GLY A 172 10.00 20.24 -11.26
CA GLY A 172 9.19 21.45 -11.46
C GLY A 172 9.59 22.61 -10.56
N ASP A 173 9.22 23.81 -10.99
CA ASP A 173 9.50 25.04 -10.25
C ASP A 173 8.59 25.16 -9.02
N GLY A 174 9.15 24.80 -7.87
CA GLY A 174 8.61 25.09 -6.53
C GLY A 174 8.92 26.51 -6.08
N THR A 175 9.20 26.73 -4.79
CA THR A 175 9.50 28.09 -4.28
C THR A 175 10.88 28.62 -4.67
N SER A 176 11.78 27.74 -5.10
CA SER A 176 12.98 28.09 -5.86
C SER A 176 13.17 27.09 -7.00
N GLY A 177 13.70 27.53 -8.14
CA GLY A 177 13.61 26.78 -9.40
C GLY A 177 14.18 25.36 -9.29
N GLY A 178 13.46 24.36 -9.81
CA GLY A 178 13.85 22.95 -9.71
C GLY A 178 13.89 22.37 -8.28
N THR A 179 13.16 22.91 -7.31
CA THR A 179 12.93 22.25 -6.00
C THR A 179 11.97 21.05 -6.09
N GLY A 180 11.16 21.00 -7.15
CA GLY A 180 10.05 20.06 -7.30
C GLY A 180 8.72 20.67 -6.84
N ALA A 181 7.63 20.16 -7.41
CA ALA A 181 6.26 20.57 -7.13
C ALA A 181 5.33 19.35 -7.11
N ALA A 182 4.15 19.50 -6.52
CA ALA A 182 3.03 18.57 -6.70
C ALA A 182 1.76 19.33 -7.09
N TYR A 183 0.86 18.67 -7.80
CA TYR A 183 -0.36 19.27 -8.32
C TYR A 183 -1.54 18.36 -7.99
N ALA A 184 -2.53 18.92 -7.31
CA ALA A 184 -3.79 18.24 -7.02
C ALA A 184 -4.85 18.63 -8.05
N PHE A 185 -5.65 17.68 -8.51
CA PHE A 185 -6.75 17.92 -9.45
C PHE A 185 -8.07 17.36 -8.95
N ASP A 186 -9.15 18.14 -9.09
CA ASP A 186 -10.51 17.61 -9.09
C ASP A 186 -10.79 16.94 -10.45
N THR A 187 -10.88 15.61 -10.46
CA THR A 187 -10.99 14.82 -11.70
C THR A 187 -12.35 14.87 -12.39
N ALA A 188 -13.31 15.62 -11.86
CA ALA A 188 -14.63 15.85 -12.47
C ALA A 188 -14.77 17.24 -13.10
N THR A 189 -13.95 18.22 -12.68
CA THR A 189 -14.01 19.61 -13.13
C THR A 189 -12.72 20.10 -13.80
N GLY A 190 -11.59 19.40 -13.60
CA GLY A 190 -10.27 19.84 -14.05
C GLY A 190 -9.64 20.94 -13.20
N GLY A 191 -10.24 21.30 -12.06
CA GLY A 191 -9.69 22.32 -11.16
C GLY A 191 -8.37 21.88 -10.53
N GLU A 192 -7.31 22.66 -10.76
CA GLU A 192 -5.96 22.45 -10.25
C GLU A 192 -5.70 23.21 -8.94
N THR A 193 -4.95 22.60 -8.02
CA THR A 193 -4.29 23.24 -6.89
C THR A 193 -2.81 22.85 -6.91
N LYS A 194 -1.91 23.78 -7.25
CA LYS A 194 -0.46 23.60 -7.12
C LYS A 194 -0.06 23.61 -5.64
N ILE A 195 0.75 22.64 -5.24
CA ILE A 195 1.26 22.43 -3.88
C ILE A 195 2.79 22.51 -3.93
N VAL A 196 3.36 23.39 -3.11
CA VAL A 196 4.80 23.64 -3.01
C VAL A 196 5.18 23.88 -1.56
N GLU A 197 6.35 23.39 -1.15
CA GLU A 197 6.96 23.68 0.15
C GLU A 197 8.06 24.74 -0.02
N PRO A 198 8.33 25.57 1.03
CA PRO A 198 9.37 26.61 1.01
C PRO A 198 10.79 26.00 1.12
N LEU A 199 11.15 25.17 0.15
CA LEU A 199 12.43 24.49 0.07
C LEU A 199 13.50 25.43 -0.50
N THR A 200 14.70 25.34 0.07
CA THR A 200 15.80 26.29 -0.15
C THR A 200 16.94 25.74 -1.00
N ALA A 201 16.88 24.47 -1.42
CA ALA A 201 17.91 23.81 -2.21
C ALA A 201 17.33 23.22 -3.50
N THR A 202 17.87 23.64 -4.63
CA THR A 202 17.51 23.13 -5.95
C THR A 202 17.86 21.64 -6.05
N GLY A 203 16.93 20.81 -6.52
CA GLY A 203 17.12 19.37 -6.60
C GLY A 203 16.70 18.59 -5.34
N ASP A 204 15.97 19.20 -4.40
CA ASP A 204 15.32 18.51 -3.26
C ASP A 204 14.24 17.47 -3.69
N ARG A 205 13.75 17.57 -4.93
CA ARG A 205 12.81 16.65 -5.60
C ARG A 205 11.49 16.45 -4.85
N TYR A 206 10.88 17.54 -4.37
CA TYR A 206 9.51 17.50 -3.86
C TYR A 206 8.54 17.02 -4.93
N GLY A 207 7.74 15.99 -4.62
CA GLY A 207 6.92 15.30 -5.61
C GLY A 207 7.62 14.13 -6.31
N ALA A 208 8.77 13.64 -5.82
CA ALA A 208 9.38 12.40 -6.30
C ALA A 208 8.49 11.17 -6.05
N SER A 209 7.75 11.18 -4.95
CA SER A 209 6.79 10.15 -4.54
C SER A 209 5.54 10.84 -3.98
N VAL A 210 4.35 10.26 -4.24
CA VAL A 210 3.07 10.76 -3.72
C VAL A 210 2.14 9.62 -3.33
N ALA A 211 1.33 9.83 -2.30
CA ALA A 211 0.21 8.97 -1.91
C ALA A 211 -1.00 9.82 -1.51
N LEU A 212 -2.21 9.27 -1.55
CA LEU A 212 -3.45 10.04 -1.36
C LEU A 212 -4.58 9.17 -0.79
N GLU A 213 -5.15 9.58 0.36
CA GLU A 213 -6.39 9.03 0.91
C GLU A 213 -7.40 10.15 1.18
N GLY A 214 -8.53 10.13 0.47
CA GLY A 214 -9.54 11.18 0.54
C GLY A 214 -8.98 12.54 0.13
N ASN A 215 -8.73 13.40 1.12
CA ASN A 215 -8.12 14.73 0.95
C ASN A 215 -6.67 14.81 1.47
N THR A 216 -6.17 13.80 2.19
CA THR A 216 -4.81 13.81 2.73
C THR A 216 -3.83 13.28 1.69
N GLY A 217 -2.94 14.14 1.21
CA GLY A 217 -1.78 13.75 0.42
C GLY A 217 -0.55 13.53 1.30
N LEU A 218 0.28 12.56 0.93
CA LEU A 218 1.69 12.49 1.33
C LEU A 218 2.56 12.81 0.12
N ILE A 219 3.59 13.63 0.30
CA ILE A 219 4.52 14.03 -0.77
C ILE A 219 5.96 13.90 -0.27
N GLY A 220 6.78 13.09 -0.94
CA GLY A 220 8.20 12.91 -0.63
C GLY A 220 9.11 13.94 -1.29
N ALA A 221 10.19 14.30 -0.60
CA ALA A 221 11.33 15.07 -1.11
C ALA A 221 12.64 14.41 -0.64
N PRO A 222 13.01 13.24 -1.20
CA PRO A 222 14.09 12.39 -0.68
C PRO A 222 15.48 13.02 -0.74
N ASN A 223 15.70 13.96 -1.67
CA ASN A 223 16.98 14.67 -1.79
C ASN A 223 17.14 15.79 -0.74
N ASN A 224 16.07 16.17 -0.01
CA ASN A 224 16.14 17.28 0.95
C ASN A 224 17.19 17.05 2.05
N SER A 225 17.79 18.16 2.52
CA SER A 225 18.79 18.14 3.60
C SER A 225 19.97 17.20 3.31
N SER A 226 20.60 17.37 2.14
CA SER A 226 21.70 16.53 1.65
C SER A 226 21.35 15.05 1.52
N ASN A 227 20.23 14.76 0.86
CA ASN A 227 19.65 13.42 0.69
C ASN A 227 19.36 12.70 2.03
N THR A 228 19.08 13.44 3.11
CA THR A 228 18.47 12.82 4.30
C THR A 228 17.01 12.47 4.02
N GLY A 229 16.32 13.38 3.33
CA GLY A 229 14.93 13.24 2.95
C GLY A 229 13.93 13.79 3.97
N ILE A 230 12.67 13.87 3.52
CA ILE A 230 11.50 14.34 4.27
C ILE A 230 10.23 13.92 3.51
N VAL A 231 9.13 13.70 4.24
CA VAL A 231 7.79 13.57 3.65
C VAL A 231 6.87 14.62 4.26
N PHE A 232 5.99 15.21 3.45
CA PHE A 232 5.03 16.23 3.86
C PHE A 232 3.61 15.66 3.82
N ALA A 233 2.82 15.90 4.86
CA ALA A 233 1.39 15.63 4.89
C ALA A 233 0.64 16.92 4.51
N VAL A 234 -0.26 16.87 3.53
CA VAL A 234 -0.95 18.04 2.96
C VAL A 234 -2.46 17.80 2.81
N ASP A 235 -3.27 18.85 2.91
CA ASP A 235 -4.65 18.83 2.43
C ASP A 235 -4.66 19.24 0.95
N VAL A 236 -5.06 18.32 0.06
CA VAL A 236 -4.97 18.52 -1.39
C VAL A 236 -6.06 19.44 -1.97
N ILE A 237 -6.99 19.92 -1.14
CA ILE A 237 -8.02 20.89 -1.57
C ILE A 237 -7.50 22.33 -1.41
N SER A 238 -6.88 22.63 -0.27
CA SER A 238 -6.34 23.94 0.09
C SER A 238 -4.86 24.12 -0.23
N GLY A 239 -4.16 23.03 -0.59
CA GLY A 239 -2.72 23.01 -0.82
C GLY A 239 -1.89 23.29 0.44
N GLN A 240 -2.50 23.27 1.63
CA GLN A 240 -1.83 23.59 2.88
C GLN A 240 -1.12 22.36 3.45
N ARG A 241 0.10 22.57 3.96
CA ARG A 241 0.78 21.58 4.80
C ARG A 241 0.00 21.38 6.10
N LEU A 242 -0.31 20.13 6.39
CA LEU A 242 -0.83 19.67 7.67
C LEU A 242 0.32 19.47 8.65
N ASP A 243 1.33 18.69 8.26
CA ASP A 243 2.57 18.49 9.03
C ASP A 243 3.72 17.93 8.14
N PHE A 244 4.87 17.61 8.73
CA PHE A 244 5.98 16.91 8.07
C PHE A 244 6.49 15.73 8.90
N LEU A 245 6.90 14.68 8.20
CA LEU A 245 7.39 13.42 8.74
C LEU A 245 8.90 13.31 8.50
N LYS A 246 9.65 13.01 9.56
CA LYS A 246 11.10 12.72 9.55
C LYS A 246 11.40 11.65 10.58
N SER A 247 12.33 10.75 10.26
CA SER A 247 12.90 9.85 11.27
C SER A 247 13.97 10.57 12.10
N GLY A 248 14.14 10.11 13.34
CA GLY A 248 15.23 10.55 14.23
C GLY A 248 16.58 9.87 13.95
N VAL A 249 16.63 8.82 13.12
CA VAL A 249 17.85 8.04 12.84
C VAL A 249 18.42 8.24 11.43
N THR A 250 17.66 8.83 10.50
CA THR A 250 18.10 9.07 9.12
C THR A 250 19.16 10.17 9.03
N MET A 251 20.19 9.92 8.23
CA MET A 251 21.35 10.77 7.98
C MET A 251 21.47 11.16 6.50
N ALA A 252 22.45 12.01 6.17
CA ALA A 252 22.69 12.47 4.80
C ALA A 252 23.08 11.31 3.87
N GLY A 253 22.22 11.00 2.90
CA GLY A 253 22.37 9.91 1.93
C GLY A 253 21.22 8.90 1.97
N ASP A 254 20.49 8.79 3.08
CA ASP A 254 19.49 7.73 3.31
C ASP A 254 18.24 7.81 2.43
N SER A 255 17.93 8.98 1.84
CA SER A 255 16.86 9.21 0.87
C SER A 255 15.44 8.91 1.39
N PHE A 256 15.13 9.34 2.63
CA PHE A 256 13.81 9.16 3.25
C PHE A 256 12.69 9.86 2.45
N GLY A 257 11.72 9.08 1.99
CA GLY A 257 10.66 9.56 1.09
C GLY A 257 10.86 9.17 -0.38
N ASP A 258 11.79 8.26 -0.70
CA ASP A 258 11.91 7.65 -2.03
C ASP A 258 10.57 7.04 -2.50
N SER A 259 9.85 6.40 -1.57
CA SER A 259 8.52 5.85 -1.78
C SER A 259 7.63 6.13 -0.57
N VAL A 260 6.33 6.33 -0.79
CA VAL A 260 5.34 6.63 0.26
C VAL A 260 4.03 5.90 0.01
N ALA A 261 3.37 5.47 1.08
CA ALA A 261 2.01 4.94 1.08
C ALA A 261 1.25 5.43 2.32
N ILE A 262 -0.09 5.51 2.23
CA ILE A 262 -0.98 5.97 3.30
C ILE A 262 -2.16 4.99 3.43
N SER A 263 -2.60 4.72 4.67
CA SER A 263 -3.83 3.98 4.95
C SER A 263 -4.36 4.37 6.33
N GLY A 264 -5.51 5.02 6.38
CA GLY A 264 -6.09 5.58 7.60
C GLY A 264 -5.12 6.54 8.30
N ARG A 265 -4.79 6.26 9.58
CA ARG A 265 -3.82 7.07 10.36
C ARG A 265 -2.36 6.79 10.02
N HIS A 266 -2.08 5.70 9.30
CA HIS A 266 -0.72 5.22 9.09
C HIS A 266 -0.14 5.73 7.77
N ALA A 267 1.12 6.13 7.81
CA ALA A 267 1.98 6.32 6.66
C ALA A 267 3.10 5.29 6.68
N LEU A 268 3.51 4.80 5.51
CA LEU A 268 4.67 3.93 5.32
C LEU A 268 5.60 4.64 4.34
N ILE A 269 6.87 4.83 4.74
CA ILE A 269 7.84 5.67 4.02
C ILE A 269 9.12 4.87 3.78
N GLY A 270 9.48 4.67 2.52
CA GLY A 270 10.74 4.04 2.13
C GLY A 270 11.92 5.01 2.19
N ALA A 271 13.08 4.47 2.56
CA ALA A 271 14.39 5.11 2.51
C ALA A 271 15.37 4.11 1.89
N SER A 272 15.40 4.01 0.56
CA SER A 272 16.04 2.89 -0.15
C SER A 272 17.56 2.87 0.02
N SER A 273 18.15 4.03 0.35
CA SER A 273 19.58 4.23 0.54
C SER A 273 20.02 4.19 2.01
N PHE A 274 19.10 3.90 2.95
CA PHE A 274 19.35 3.96 4.40
C PHE A 274 20.58 3.16 4.85
N ASN A 275 21.40 3.77 5.72
CA ASN A 275 22.69 3.25 6.19
C ASN A 275 23.68 2.88 5.06
N GLY A 276 23.56 3.51 3.90
CA GLY A 276 24.43 3.26 2.74
C GLY A 276 23.97 2.09 1.86
N GLY A 277 22.66 1.92 1.69
CA GLY A 277 22.04 0.99 0.73
C GLY A 277 21.44 -0.28 1.30
N PHE A 278 21.55 -0.52 2.62
CA PHE A 278 20.80 -1.59 3.29
C PHE A 278 19.28 -1.37 3.17
N GLY A 279 18.87 -0.10 3.25
CA GLY A 279 17.48 0.30 3.11
C GLY A 279 16.65 0.14 4.39
N ALA A 280 15.56 0.90 4.48
CA ALA A 280 14.57 0.82 5.55
C ALA A 280 13.19 1.28 5.05
N ALA A 281 12.15 0.91 5.78
CA ALA A 281 10.83 1.50 5.64
C ALA A 281 10.27 1.87 7.02
N PHE A 282 9.77 3.09 7.17
CA PHE A 282 9.32 3.63 8.45
C PHE A 282 7.80 3.75 8.48
N VAL A 283 7.19 3.23 9.55
CA VAL A 283 5.77 3.39 9.86
C VAL A 283 5.60 4.63 10.73
N PHE A 284 4.78 5.57 10.27
CA PHE A 284 4.39 6.77 11.01
C PHE A 284 2.89 6.80 11.31
N ASP A 285 2.53 7.39 12.44
CA ASP A 285 1.21 7.98 12.66
C ASP A 285 1.24 9.40 12.10
N TRP A 286 0.73 9.60 10.89
CA TRP A 286 0.84 10.91 10.23
C TRP A 286 -0.01 11.98 10.91
N THR A 287 -1.00 11.59 11.71
CA THR A 287 -1.94 12.52 12.37
C THR A 287 -1.32 13.28 13.55
N ASN A 288 -0.11 12.90 13.97
CA ASN A 288 0.65 13.53 15.05
C ASN A 288 2.18 13.43 14.83
N SER A 289 2.59 13.09 13.60
CA SER A 289 3.99 12.93 13.16
C SER A 289 4.87 12.02 14.03
N THR A 290 4.27 11.02 14.70
CA THR A 290 5.01 10.06 15.53
C THR A 290 5.53 8.89 14.69
N GLU A 291 6.85 8.68 14.68
CA GLU A 291 7.43 7.43 14.18
C GLU A 291 6.99 6.27 15.10
N LEU A 292 6.32 5.28 14.53
CA LEU A 292 5.88 4.08 15.25
C LEU A 292 6.90 2.96 15.17
N ARG A 293 7.45 2.68 13.98
CA ARG A 293 8.38 1.57 13.71
C ARG A 293 9.38 1.93 12.62
N GLN A 294 10.61 1.48 12.77
CA GLN A 294 11.47 1.13 11.65
C GLN A 294 11.20 -0.33 11.27
N LEU A 295 11.15 -0.61 9.97
CA LEU A 295 11.16 -1.95 9.37
C LEU A 295 12.45 -2.07 8.55
N ASP A 296 13.15 -3.19 8.69
CA ASP A 296 14.37 -3.52 7.96
C ASP A 296 14.54 -5.06 7.88
N LEU A 297 15.64 -5.51 7.26
CA LEU A 297 15.98 -6.93 7.12
C LEU A 297 16.95 -7.45 8.20
N GLY A 298 17.34 -6.61 9.16
CA GLY A 298 18.22 -6.97 10.26
C GLY A 298 19.54 -7.59 9.81
N ALA A 299 19.78 -8.85 10.21
CA ALA A 299 20.97 -9.59 9.85
C ALA A 299 20.95 -10.21 8.44
N ASP A 300 19.80 -10.17 7.75
CA ASP A 300 19.67 -10.66 6.38
C ASP A 300 20.06 -9.57 5.34
N ALA A 301 20.23 -8.32 5.77
CA ALA A 301 20.40 -7.14 4.92
C ALA A 301 21.79 -7.04 4.27
N LEU A 302 21.83 -6.68 2.98
CA LEU A 302 23.03 -6.29 2.24
C LEU A 302 22.92 -4.84 1.73
N VAL A 303 24.06 -4.15 1.59
CA VAL A 303 24.16 -2.75 1.11
C VAL A 303 23.68 -2.52 -0.33
N THR A 304 23.25 -3.58 -1.02
CA THR A 304 22.75 -3.55 -2.40
C THR A 304 21.24 -3.77 -2.49
N ASP A 305 20.57 -4.21 -1.43
CA ASP A 305 19.19 -4.74 -1.53
C ASP A 305 18.16 -3.68 -1.92
N PHE A 306 18.41 -2.42 -1.59
CA PHE A 306 17.50 -1.28 -1.73
C PHE A 306 16.13 -1.51 -1.07
N PHE A 307 16.11 -2.10 0.13
CA PHE A 307 14.87 -2.31 0.88
C PHE A 307 14.15 -0.97 1.13
N GLY A 308 12.88 -0.88 0.76
CA GLY A 308 12.13 0.39 0.78
C GLY A 308 12.08 1.13 -0.56
N ILE A 309 12.67 0.58 -1.63
CA ILE A 309 12.55 1.16 -2.98
C ILE A 309 11.09 1.23 -3.48
N SER A 310 10.26 0.28 -3.05
CA SER A 310 8.80 0.36 -3.18
C SER A 310 8.11 0.00 -1.87
N VAL A 311 7.00 0.69 -1.57
CA VAL A 311 6.15 0.42 -0.41
C VAL A 311 4.68 0.42 -0.78
N ALA A 312 3.90 -0.43 -0.11
CA ALA A 312 2.44 -0.40 -0.15
C ALA A 312 1.87 -0.70 1.23
N LEU A 313 0.72 -0.11 1.55
CA LEU A 313 0.10 -0.15 2.87
C LEU A 313 -1.41 -0.38 2.72
N SER A 314 -1.97 -1.31 3.50
CA SER A 314 -3.39 -1.65 3.47
C SER A 314 -3.84 -2.04 4.89
N GLY A 315 -4.38 -1.08 5.63
CA GLY A 315 -4.75 -1.24 7.04
C GLY A 315 -3.54 -1.56 7.92
N ASP A 316 -3.44 -2.82 8.35
CA ASP A 316 -2.37 -3.33 9.22
C ASP A 316 -1.29 -4.13 8.46
N LEU A 317 -1.39 -4.26 7.14
CA LEU A 317 -0.37 -4.90 6.30
C LEU A 317 0.49 -3.85 5.59
N ALA A 318 1.80 -3.96 5.80
CA ALA A 318 2.83 -3.26 5.04
C ALA A 318 3.52 -4.25 4.10
N LEU A 319 3.74 -3.85 2.85
CA LEU A 319 4.52 -4.59 1.85
C LEU A 319 5.68 -3.70 1.41
N VAL A 320 6.90 -4.23 1.46
CA VAL A 320 8.12 -3.49 1.14
C VAL A 320 8.96 -4.28 0.14
N GLY A 321 9.33 -3.67 -0.99
CA GLY A 321 10.21 -4.27 -1.99
C GLY A 321 11.69 -3.99 -1.71
N ALA A 322 12.55 -4.91 -2.16
CA ALA A 322 14.01 -4.82 -2.15
C ALA A 322 14.55 -5.42 -3.46
N GLN A 323 14.68 -4.58 -4.49
CA GLN A 323 14.82 -4.98 -5.90
C GLN A 323 16.12 -5.73 -6.27
N GLN A 324 17.02 -5.94 -5.32
CA GLN A 324 18.29 -6.68 -5.49
C GLN A 324 18.55 -7.69 -4.37
N ALA A 325 17.63 -7.84 -3.41
CA ALA A 325 17.77 -8.85 -2.37
C ALA A 325 17.90 -10.24 -3.01
N SER A 326 18.91 -11.01 -2.58
CA SER A 326 19.28 -12.30 -3.19
C SER A 326 19.67 -12.23 -4.70
N ASP A 327 20.13 -11.08 -5.21
CA ASP A 327 20.47 -10.80 -6.63
C ASP A 327 19.25 -10.74 -7.60
N HIS A 328 18.20 -11.53 -7.36
CA HIS A 328 16.97 -11.52 -8.17
C HIS A 328 15.90 -10.51 -7.70
N GLY A 329 15.94 -10.11 -6.43
CA GLY A 329 15.01 -9.18 -5.79
C GLY A 329 13.92 -9.88 -4.97
N GLU A 330 13.54 -9.31 -3.83
CA GLU A 330 12.51 -9.86 -2.94
C GLU A 330 11.51 -8.79 -2.49
N ALA A 331 10.38 -9.23 -1.93
CA ALA A 331 9.45 -8.34 -1.24
C ALA A 331 8.99 -8.96 0.08
N TYR A 332 8.73 -8.12 1.07
CA TYR A 332 8.54 -8.54 2.46
C TYR A 332 7.24 -7.98 3.00
N LEU A 333 6.42 -8.86 3.59
CA LEU A 333 5.16 -8.51 4.22
C LEU A 333 5.38 -8.34 5.73
N PHE A 334 4.89 -7.25 6.31
CA PHE A 334 4.99 -6.95 7.74
C PHE A 334 3.63 -6.62 8.35
N ASP A 335 3.46 -6.97 9.63
CA ASP A 335 2.41 -6.41 10.49
C ASP A 335 2.82 -5.01 10.96
N VAL A 336 2.03 -4.01 10.59
CA VAL A 336 2.22 -2.59 10.92
C VAL A 336 2.18 -2.37 12.45
N ARG A 337 1.40 -3.16 13.19
CA ARG A 337 1.22 -2.99 14.64
C ARG A 337 2.44 -3.50 15.42
N GLY A 338 2.87 -4.72 15.15
CA GLY A 338 3.98 -5.40 15.82
C GLY A 338 5.35 -5.18 15.19
N GLY A 339 5.44 -4.65 13.97
CA GLY A 339 6.68 -4.55 13.20
C GLY A 339 7.24 -5.91 12.74
N GLN A 340 6.43 -6.97 12.78
CA GLN A 340 6.89 -8.34 12.57
C GLN A 340 6.87 -8.71 11.08
N ARG A 341 7.97 -9.25 10.55
CA ARG A 341 8.03 -9.82 9.18
C ARG A 341 7.16 -11.08 9.12
N LEU A 342 6.01 -10.98 8.46
CA LEU A 342 5.02 -12.04 8.30
C LEU A 342 5.41 -13.02 7.19
N ALA A 343 6.03 -12.52 6.11
CA ALA A 343 6.43 -13.31 4.96
C ALA A 343 7.61 -12.68 4.20
N THR A 344 8.41 -13.53 3.57
CA THR A 344 9.22 -13.18 2.41
C THR A 344 8.52 -13.72 1.16
N LEU A 345 8.38 -12.88 0.14
CA LEU A 345 7.76 -13.18 -1.14
C LEU A 345 8.89 -13.24 -2.18
N SER A 346 9.21 -14.46 -2.61
CA SER A 346 10.35 -14.78 -3.49
C SER A 346 9.89 -15.92 -4.41
N PRO A 347 9.38 -15.61 -5.63
CA PRO A 347 8.98 -16.63 -6.60
C PRO A 347 10.15 -17.54 -6.98
N GLY A 348 9.88 -18.85 -7.08
CA GLY A 348 10.91 -19.86 -7.40
C GLY A 348 11.26 -19.97 -8.89
N ASP A 349 10.83 -19.00 -9.70
CA ASP A 349 11.10 -18.87 -11.14
C ASP A 349 11.83 -17.56 -11.49
N LEU A 350 12.38 -16.85 -10.49
CA LEU A 350 13.20 -15.67 -10.71
C LEU A 350 14.68 -16.02 -10.98
N ASN A 351 15.33 -15.16 -11.75
CA ASN A 351 16.76 -15.18 -12.07
C ASN A 351 17.46 -13.90 -11.58
N GLY A 352 18.79 -13.95 -11.47
CA GLY A 352 19.59 -12.82 -11.00
C GLY A 352 19.44 -11.60 -11.92
N ASN A 353 19.16 -10.44 -11.33
CA ASN A 353 18.82 -9.15 -11.97
C ASN A 353 17.36 -8.96 -12.46
N ASP A 354 16.43 -9.90 -12.23
CA ASP A 354 14.99 -9.74 -12.58
C ASP A 354 14.31 -8.48 -11.99
N SER A 355 14.89 -7.93 -10.93
CA SER A 355 14.44 -6.72 -10.25
C SER A 355 13.06 -6.85 -9.58
N PHE A 356 12.76 -8.03 -9.04
CA PHE A 356 11.53 -8.28 -8.32
C PHE A 356 11.44 -7.39 -7.07
N GLY A 357 10.34 -6.65 -6.91
CA GLY A 357 10.18 -5.67 -5.83
C GLY A 357 10.46 -4.22 -6.23
N VAL A 358 10.87 -3.96 -7.48
CA VAL A 358 10.97 -2.59 -8.06
C VAL A 358 9.66 -1.81 -8.00
N SER A 359 8.52 -2.51 -8.01
CA SER A 359 7.20 -1.94 -7.75
C SER A 359 6.32 -2.92 -6.99
N ALA A 360 5.47 -2.41 -6.10
CA ALA A 360 4.62 -3.23 -5.23
C ALA A 360 3.30 -2.51 -4.92
N THR A 361 2.21 -3.27 -4.78
CA THR A 361 0.89 -2.76 -4.39
C THR A 361 0.12 -3.83 -3.61
N LEU A 362 -0.64 -3.40 -2.59
CA LEU A 362 -1.53 -4.25 -1.80
C LEU A 362 -2.98 -4.05 -2.25
N CYS A 363 -3.71 -5.16 -2.35
CA CYS A 363 -5.07 -5.21 -2.86
C CYS A 363 -5.88 -6.21 -2.01
N GLY A 364 -6.39 -5.75 -0.87
CA GLY A 364 -7.10 -6.61 0.09
C GLY A 364 -6.21 -7.75 0.58
N ASN A 365 -6.53 -9.00 0.21
CA ASN A 365 -5.75 -10.19 0.58
C ASN A 365 -4.67 -10.57 -0.46
N LEU A 366 -4.32 -9.67 -1.38
CA LEU A 366 -3.39 -9.89 -2.49
C LEU A 366 -2.23 -8.88 -2.47
N ALA A 367 -1.06 -9.31 -2.95
CA ALA A 367 0.01 -8.41 -3.39
C ALA A 367 0.16 -8.56 -4.90
N VAL A 368 0.43 -7.45 -5.59
CA VAL A 368 0.98 -7.46 -6.95
C VAL A 368 2.35 -6.81 -6.88
N ILE A 369 3.37 -7.51 -7.38
CA ILE A 369 4.77 -7.08 -7.32
C ILE A 369 5.37 -7.18 -8.72
N GLY A 370 6.01 -6.13 -9.20
CA GLY A 370 6.72 -6.11 -10.47
C GLY A 370 8.13 -6.70 -10.38
N ALA A 371 8.56 -7.36 -11.44
CA ALA A 371 9.93 -7.78 -11.73
C ALA A 371 10.27 -7.25 -13.12
N ALA A 372 10.72 -6.00 -13.20
CA ALA A 372 10.70 -5.25 -14.47
C ALA A 372 11.78 -5.69 -15.47
N LEU A 373 12.76 -6.51 -15.05
CA LEU A 373 13.90 -6.93 -15.86
C LEU A 373 13.94 -8.44 -16.13
N ASP A 374 12.99 -9.18 -15.59
CA ASP A 374 12.76 -10.62 -15.79
C ASP A 374 12.77 -11.01 -17.28
N ASP A 375 13.59 -12.02 -17.62
CA ASP A 375 13.89 -12.42 -18.99
C ASP A 375 13.27 -13.75 -19.47
N ASP A 376 12.40 -14.38 -18.67
CA ASP A 376 11.69 -15.64 -19.01
C ASP A 376 10.94 -15.57 -20.36
N ALA A 377 10.43 -14.39 -20.72
CA ALA A 377 9.70 -14.12 -21.96
C ALA A 377 10.58 -13.52 -23.08
N GLY A 378 11.87 -13.31 -22.83
CA GLY A 378 12.82 -12.58 -23.66
C GLY A 378 13.55 -11.49 -22.88
N ALA A 379 14.76 -11.11 -23.32
CA ALA A 379 15.65 -10.20 -22.60
C ALA A 379 14.95 -8.91 -22.10
N PHE A 380 14.85 -8.78 -20.78
CA PHE A 380 14.24 -7.64 -20.07
C PHE A 380 12.77 -7.37 -20.46
N PHE A 381 12.00 -8.41 -20.79
CA PHE A 381 10.55 -8.26 -21.05
C PHE A 381 9.82 -7.78 -19.80
N GLY A 382 10.17 -8.33 -18.65
CA GLY A 382 9.57 -8.03 -17.36
C GLY A 382 8.26 -8.81 -17.10
N SER A 383 7.96 -9.03 -15.82
CA SER A 383 6.74 -9.69 -15.34
C SER A 383 6.11 -8.95 -14.16
N ALA A 384 4.91 -9.37 -13.79
CA ALA A 384 4.32 -9.05 -12.50
C ALA A 384 3.73 -10.30 -11.83
N TYR A 385 3.86 -10.36 -10.51
CA TYR A 385 3.52 -11.52 -9.70
C TYR A 385 2.36 -11.21 -8.76
N VAL A 386 1.27 -11.96 -8.89
CA VAL A 386 0.10 -11.85 -8.01
C VAL A 386 0.17 -12.93 -6.92
N PHE A 387 0.56 -12.53 -5.72
CA PHE A 387 0.51 -13.38 -4.53
C PHE A 387 -0.87 -13.36 -3.91
N LYS A 388 -1.39 -14.53 -3.54
CA LYS A 388 -2.77 -14.68 -3.05
C LYS A 388 -2.83 -15.14 -1.60
N ASN A 389 -3.92 -14.77 -0.93
CA ASN A 389 -4.23 -15.15 0.45
C ASN A 389 -3.19 -14.70 1.47
N LEU A 390 -2.64 -13.48 1.33
CA LEU A 390 -1.60 -12.90 2.22
C LEU A 390 -1.89 -13.01 3.72
N ALA A 391 -3.17 -13.11 4.07
CA ALA A 391 -3.59 -13.54 5.39
C ALA A 391 -3.22 -15.01 5.64
N THR A 392 -2.13 -15.24 6.39
CA THR A 392 -2.26 -16.13 7.56
C THR A 392 -3.53 -15.73 8.31
N PRO A 393 -4.36 -16.69 8.72
CA PRO A 393 -5.80 -16.48 8.83
C PRO A 393 -6.11 -15.26 9.68
N LEU A 394 -7.04 -14.41 9.19
CA LEU A 394 -7.66 -13.36 9.99
C LEU A 394 -7.91 -13.93 11.38
N SER A 395 -7.32 -13.32 12.41
CA SER A 395 -7.71 -13.62 13.78
C SER A 395 -9.18 -13.26 13.87
N LEU A 396 -10.06 -14.25 13.76
CA LEU A 396 -11.49 -14.06 13.60
C LEU A 396 -12.06 -13.50 14.90
N SER A 397 -11.96 -12.18 15.04
CA SER A 397 -12.76 -11.35 15.91
C SER A 397 -14.20 -11.81 15.76
N LYS A 398 -14.72 -12.47 16.79
CA LYS A 398 -16.08 -13.00 16.77
C LYS A 398 -17.06 -11.84 16.93
N VAL A 399 -17.31 -11.11 15.84
CA VAL A 399 -18.14 -9.89 15.78
C VAL A 399 -19.50 -10.15 16.43
N ALA A 400 -20.18 -11.21 15.99
CA ALA A 400 -21.35 -11.77 16.65
C ALA A 400 -21.64 -13.21 16.18
N ALA A 401 -22.25 -14.02 17.04
CA ALA A 401 -22.87 -15.29 16.68
C ALA A 401 -24.31 -15.39 17.22
N LYS A 402 -25.10 -16.29 16.63
CA LYS A 402 -26.46 -16.58 17.08
C LYS A 402 -26.45 -17.08 18.53
N GLY A 403 -27.16 -16.37 19.41
CA GLY A 403 -27.20 -16.61 20.85
C GLY A 403 -26.39 -15.61 21.69
N ASP A 404 -25.45 -14.87 21.08
CA ASP A 404 -24.68 -13.84 21.79
C ASP A 404 -25.55 -12.64 22.17
N SER A 405 -25.18 -11.96 23.25
CA SER A 405 -25.81 -10.70 23.69
C SER A 405 -25.61 -9.59 22.66
N ALA A 406 -26.68 -8.89 22.29
CA ALA A 406 -26.59 -7.75 21.36
C ALA A 406 -26.15 -6.46 22.09
N PRO A 407 -25.03 -5.81 21.68
CA PRO A 407 -24.57 -4.56 22.29
C PRO A 407 -25.65 -3.46 22.26
N GLY A 408 -25.69 -2.63 23.30
CA GLY A 408 -26.65 -1.52 23.41
C GLY A 408 -28.12 -1.91 23.67
N VAL A 409 -28.47 -3.20 23.71
CA VAL A 409 -29.86 -3.66 23.92
C VAL A 409 -29.93 -4.69 25.06
N PRO A 410 -30.13 -4.26 26.33
CA PRO A 410 -30.12 -5.15 27.49
C PRO A 410 -31.10 -6.32 27.39
N GLY A 411 -30.59 -7.54 27.65
CA GLY A 411 -31.37 -8.78 27.58
C GLY A 411 -31.68 -9.28 26.17
N ALA A 412 -31.24 -8.59 25.12
CA ALA A 412 -31.39 -9.05 23.74
C ALA A 412 -30.25 -10.00 23.33
N THR A 413 -30.58 -10.97 22.47
CA THR A 413 -29.59 -11.85 21.84
C THR A 413 -29.80 -11.93 20.33
N PHE A 414 -28.73 -12.19 19.57
CA PHE A 414 -28.81 -12.36 18.14
C PHE A 414 -29.52 -13.67 17.76
N ALA A 415 -30.59 -13.58 16.96
CA ALA A 415 -31.37 -14.72 16.47
C ALA A 415 -30.91 -15.21 15.08
N GLY A 416 -30.23 -14.34 14.34
CA GLY A 416 -29.66 -14.55 13.01
C GLY A 416 -29.10 -13.24 12.45
N LEU A 417 -28.08 -13.33 11.61
CA LEU A 417 -27.38 -12.21 10.96
C LEU A 417 -27.51 -12.35 9.43
N SER A 418 -27.44 -11.24 8.71
CA SER A 418 -27.23 -11.24 7.26
C SER A 418 -25.78 -11.54 6.89
N GLU A 419 -25.57 -11.85 5.62
CA GLU A 419 -24.27 -11.63 4.98
C GLU A 419 -23.75 -10.21 5.28
N PRO A 420 -22.43 -10.02 5.41
CA PRO A 420 -21.84 -8.70 5.63
C PRO A 420 -22.03 -7.78 4.42
N VAL A 421 -22.24 -6.50 4.69
CA VAL A 421 -22.07 -5.41 3.71
C VAL A 421 -20.84 -4.62 4.14
N ILE A 422 -19.93 -4.34 3.20
CA ILE A 422 -18.73 -3.54 3.44
C ILE A 422 -18.92 -2.20 2.72
N ASP A 423 -18.61 -1.08 3.38
CA ASP A 423 -18.64 0.25 2.76
C ASP A 423 -17.31 0.62 2.07
N SER A 424 -17.24 1.82 1.49
CA SER A 424 -16.04 2.33 0.81
C SER A 424 -14.88 2.73 1.76
N PHE A 425 -14.98 2.38 3.04
CA PHE A 425 -14.00 2.65 4.10
C PHE A 425 -13.70 1.37 4.91
N ASP A 426 -13.96 0.19 4.34
CA ASP A 426 -13.81 -1.14 4.93
C ASP A 426 -14.59 -1.40 6.24
N HIS A 427 -15.59 -0.58 6.58
CA HIS A 427 -16.47 -0.90 7.70
C HIS A 427 -17.41 -2.07 7.34
N VAL A 428 -17.37 -3.13 8.13
CA VAL A 428 -18.28 -4.27 8.01
C VAL A 428 -19.58 -4.00 8.77
N TYR A 429 -20.73 -4.15 8.11
CA TYR A 429 -22.07 -4.03 8.67
C TYR A 429 -22.86 -5.34 8.52
N HIS A 430 -23.66 -5.69 9.53
CA HIS A 430 -24.63 -6.78 9.47
C HIS A 430 -26.03 -6.27 9.82
N ALA A 431 -27.03 -6.68 9.03
CA ALA A 431 -28.43 -6.62 9.43
C ALA A 431 -28.73 -7.82 10.35
N ALA A 432 -29.18 -7.55 11.56
CA ALA A 432 -29.36 -8.56 12.60
C ALA A 432 -30.83 -8.68 13.02
N THR A 433 -31.25 -9.91 13.35
CA THR A 433 -32.53 -10.19 14.01
C THR A 433 -32.31 -10.49 15.49
N LEU A 434 -33.24 -10.07 16.35
CA LEU A 434 -33.10 -10.14 17.81
C LEU A 434 -34.18 -10.96 18.52
N THR A 435 -33.74 -11.75 19.49
CA THR A 435 -34.54 -12.42 20.54
C THR A 435 -34.41 -11.68 21.88
N GLY A 436 -35.28 -11.99 22.85
CA GLY A 436 -35.33 -11.32 24.16
C GLY A 436 -36.09 -9.98 24.19
N VAL A 437 -36.46 -9.42 23.03
CA VAL A 437 -37.06 -8.08 22.90
C VAL A 437 -38.50 -8.06 22.37
N PRO A 438 -39.30 -7.02 22.70
CA PRO A 438 -40.64 -6.81 22.13
C PRO A 438 -40.64 -6.76 20.59
N ARG A 439 -41.79 -7.11 19.97
CA ARG A 439 -41.93 -7.22 18.50
C ARG A 439 -41.37 -6.02 17.71
N ALA A 440 -41.49 -4.80 18.23
CA ALA A 440 -41.05 -3.56 17.59
C ALA A 440 -39.53 -3.27 17.66
N ARG A 441 -38.70 -4.18 18.20
CA ARG A 441 -37.22 -4.06 18.21
C ARG A 441 -36.50 -5.32 17.70
N LYS A 442 -37.18 -6.13 16.88
CA LYS A 442 -36.66 -7.43 16.42
C LYS A 442 -35.60 -7.38 15.30
N THR A 443 -35.24 -6.19 14.81
CA THR A 443 -34.25 -5.98 13.75
C THR A 443 -33.40 -4.74 14.04
N GLY A 444 -32.14 -4.73 13.60
CA GLY A 444 -31.23 -3.58 13.66
C GLY A 444 -30.01 -3.78 12.76
N VAL A 445 -29.19 -2.75 12.59
CA VAL A 445 -27.90 -2.81 11.90
C VAL A 445 -26.78 -2.63 12.92
N PHE A 446 -25.72 -3.41 12.79
CA PHE A 446 -24.56 -3.44 13.69
C PHE A 446 -23.27 -3.42 12.85
N ASN A 447 -22.21 -2.78 13.34
CA ASN A 447 -20.91 -2.68 12.67
C ASN A 447 -19.75 -3.09 13.59
N ASP A 448 -18.60 -3.38 13.00
CA ASP A 448 -17.38 -3.76 13.74
C ASP A 448 -16.66 -2.56 14.40
N ALA A 449 -16.98 -1.33 13.96
CA ALA A 449 -16.44 -0.10 14.51
C ALA A 449 -17.04 0.23 15.91
N SER A 450 -16.44 -0.40 16.92
CA SER A 450 -16.67 -0.28 18.37
C SER A 450 -17.86 -1.05 18.97
N PHE A 451 -17.56 -1.81 20.03
CA PHE A 451 -18.53 -2.36 20.98
C PHE A 451 -19.17 -1.23 21.82
N GLY A 452 -19.94 -0.32 21.19
CA GLY A 452 -20.32 0.95 21.82
C GLY A 452 -21.72 1.49 21.52
N SER A 453 -22.17 1.51 20.25
CA SER A 453 -23.39 2.25 19.89
C SER A 453 -24.29 1.54 18.87
N VAL A 454 -25.59 1.77 18.98
CA VAL A 454 -26.61 1.29 18.04
C VAL A 454 -27.22 2.51 17.33
N SER A 455 -26.79 2.76 16.11
CA SER A 455 -27.39 3.77 15.23
C SER A 455 -28.79 3.33 14.83
N ARG A 456 -29.77 4.24 14.98
CA ARG A 456 -31.09 4.10 14.35
C ARG A 456 -31.11 4.81 13.00
N LEU A 457 -31.61 4.10 12.00
CA LEU A 457 -32.44 4.66 10.94
C LEU A 457 -33.91 4.57 11.39
#